data_AF-A0A972GLM1-F1
#
_entry.id   AF-A0A972GLM1-F1
#
_cell.length_a   1.000
_cell.length_b   1.000
_cell.length_c   1.000
_cell.angle_alpha   90.00
_cell.angle_beta   90.00
_cell.angle_gamma   90.00
#
_symmetry.space_group_name_H-M   'P 1'
#
loop_
_entity.id
_entity.type
_entity.pdbx_description
1 polymer ?
#
loop_
_entity_poly.entity_id
_entity_poly.type
_entity_poly.pdbx_seq_one_letter_code
_entity_poly.pdbx_strand_id
1 'polypeptide(L)'
;MTNKTTKRWLWWTFGVLGLGFFACVLLAGFGARQLSQMDFGEDSIFGGPTEDVTPAQIESIARITLPPSADDLHAQLQGFQDNLIHVRFTMNADELPQFLASSRCPSLTPATDIPFQESITPDTTWWTPETAQTFETCNDFVDGIGQTIMVDMTESQSYQVYVVTMET
;
A
#
# COMPACT_ATOMS: atom_id res chain seq x y z
N MET A 1 -37.18 8.15 -74.66
CA MET A 1 -36.11 8.95 -74.02
C MET A 1 -36.12 8.65 -72.52
N THR A 2 -35.30 7.70 -72.07
CA THR A 2 -35.18 7.32 -70.66
C THR A 2 -34.12 8.18 -69.99
N ASN A 3 -34.57 9.05 -69.09
CA ASN A 3 -33.72 10.02 -68.41
C ASN A 3 -32.79 9.28 -67.42
N LYS A 4 -31.52 9.10 -67.79
CA LYS A 4 -30.46 8.62 -66.89
C LYS A 4 -30.03 9.75 -65.94
N THR A 5 -30.91 10.16 -65.04
CA THR A 5 -30.54 10.92 -63.83
C THR A 5 -29.90 9.96 -62.83
N THR A 6 -28.73 9.45 -63.23
CA THR A 6 -27.94 8.52 -62.43
C THR A 6 -27.41 9.25 -61.20
N LYS A 7 -28.02 8.94 -60.06
CA LYS A 7 -27.37 8.64 -58.77
C LYS A 7 -26.27 9.61 -58.26
N ARG A 8 -26.29 10.89 -58.63
CA ARG A 8 -25.38 11.89 -58.02
C ARG A 8 -25.60 11.98 -56.50
N TRP A 9 -26.83 11.83 -56.03
CA TRP A 9 -27.17 11.81 -54.60
C TRP A 9 -26.49 10.65 -53.83
N LEU A 10 -26.27 9.49 -54.46
CA LEU A 10 -25.59 8.37 -53.82
C LEU A 10 -24.12 8.66 -53.50
N TRP A 11 -23.44 9.43 -54.35
CA TRP A 11 -22.06 9.85 -54.09
C TRP A 11 -21.95 10.81 -52.90
N TRP A 12 -22.96 11.67 -52.71
CA TRP A 12 -23.05 12.55 -51.53
C TRP A 12 -23.31 11.75 -50.25
N THR A 13 -24.20 10.75 -50.28
CA THR A 13 -24.46 9.92 -49.10
C THR A 13 -23.24 9.10 -48.68
N PHE A 14 -22.49 8.52 -49.63
CA PHE A 14 -21.26 7.80 -49.31
C PHE A 14 -20.16 8.74 -48.79
N GLY A 15 -20.07 9.96 -49.34
CA GLY A 15 -19.14 10.98 -48.84
C GLY A 15 -19.41 11.35 -47.37
N VAL A 16 -20.67 11.62 -47.01
CA VAL A 16 -21.04 12.00 -45.64
C VAL A 16 -20.81 10.85 -44.65
N LEU A 17 -21.18 9.61 -45.02
CA LEU A 17 -20.96 8.44 -44.17
C LEU A 17 -19.47 8.14 -43.96
N GLY A 18 -18.66 8.25 -45.02
CA GLY A 18 -17.21 8.05 -44.93
C GLY A 18 -16.54 9.08 -44.02
N LEU A 19 -16.96 10.36 -44.11
CA LEU A 19 -16.42 11.44 -43.29
C LEU A 19 -16.80 11.28 -41.81
N GLY A 20 -18.04 10.85 -41.53
CA GLY A 20 -18.48 10.51 -40.17
C GLY A 20 -17.70 9.35 -39.57
N PHE A 21 -17.49 8.27 -40.32
CA PHE A 21 -16.70 7.14 -39.86
C PHE A 21 -15.25 7.55 -39.55
N PHE A 22 -14.62 8.34 -40.43
CA PHE A 22 -13.26 8.80 -40.23
C PHE A 22 -13.11 9.70 -38.99
N ALA A 23 -14.09 10.59 -38.75
CA ALA A 23 -14.11 11.41 -37.54
C ALA A 23 -14.24 10.56 -36.26
N CYS A 24 -15.08 9.53 -36.26
CA CYS A 24 -15.19 8.60 -35.13
C CYS A 24 -13.88 7.84 -34.86
N VAL A 25 -13.20 7.36 -35.90
CA VAL A 25 -11.91 6.65 -35.75
C VAL A 25 -10.84 7.58 -35.20
N LEU A 26 -10.79 8.84 -35.66
CA LEU A 26 -9.86 9.84 -35.13
C LEU A 26 -10.15 10.18 -33.65
N LEU A 27 -11.42 10.34 -33.29
CA LEU A 27 -11.81 10.59 -31.90
C LEU A 27 -11.51 9.40 -30.99
N ALA A 28 -11.78 8.18 -31.44
CA ALA A 28 -11.44 6.97 -30.70
C ALA A 28 -9.92 6.79 -30.55
N GLY A 29 -9.16 7.04 -31.62
CA GLY A 29 -7.69 6.99 -31.57
C GLY A 29 -7.08 8.07 -30.68
N PHE A 30 -7.62 9.30 -30.73
CA PHE A 30 -7.19 10.38 -29.84
C PHE A 30 -7.55 10.10 -28.39
N GLY A 31 -8.77 9.59 -28.14
CA GLY A 31 -9.21 9.16 -26.82
C GLY A 31 -8.34 8.04 -26.25
N ALA A 32 -8.04 7.00 -27.05
CA ALA A 32 -7.16 5.92 -26.64
C ALA A 32 -5.74 6.40 -26.33
N ARG A 33 -5.20 7.34 -27.12
CA ARG A 33 -3.87 7.93 -26.88
C ARG A 33 -3.84 8.82 -25.65
N GLN A 34 -4.90 9.60 -25.39
CA GLN A 34 -5.04 10.38 -24.16
C GLN A 34 -5.19 9.46 -22.94
N LEU A 35 -5.98 8.39 -23.05
CA LEU A 35 -6.14 7.40 -21.98
C LEU A 35 -4.86 6.62 -21.69
N SER A 36 -4.00 6.38 -22.68
CA SER A 36 -2.67 5.79 -22.46
C SER A 36 -1.63 6.78 -21.92
N GLN A 37 -1.91 8.09 -21.99
CA GLN A 37 -1.05 9.15 -21.44
C GLN A 37 -1.52 9.64 -20.07
N MET A 38 -2.78 9.40 -19.73
CA MET A 38 -3.21 9.36 -18.35
C MET A 38 -2.54 8.13 -17.75
N ASP A 39 -1.37 8.37 -17.17
CA ASP A 39 -0.78 7.48 -16.19
C ASP A 39 -1.80 7.38 -15.06
N PHE A 40 -2.71 6.41 -15.16
CA PHE A 40 -3.40 5.87 -14.00
C PHE A 40 -2.30 5.17 -13.22
N GLY A 41 -1.45 5.97 -12.56
CA GLY A 41 -0.32 5.47 -11.81
C GLY A 41 -0.80 4.35 -10.91
N GLU A 42 0.10 3.43 -10.60
CA GLU A 42 -0.10 2.44 -9.54
C GLU A 42 -0.50 3.07 -8.18
N ASP A 43 -0.49 4.41 -8.06
CA ASP A 43 -1.36 5.24 -7.22
C ASP A 43 -2.85 5.06 -7.57
N SER A 44 -3.29 3.81 -7.48
CA SER A 44 -4.59 3.36 -7.90
C SER A 44 -5.70 4.06 -7.11
N ILE A 45 -6.84 4.22 -7.78
CA ILE A 45 -8.16 4.55 -7.19
C ILE A 45 -8.56 3.55 -6.06
N PHE A 46 -7.77 2.49 -5.85
CA PHE A 46 -7.95 1.45 -4.84
C PHE A 46 -6.90 1.45 -3.72
N GLY A 47 -6.04 2.48 -3.63
CA GLY A 47 -5.06 2.60 -2.54
C GLY A 47 -3.85 1.69 -2.74
N GLY A 48 -2.95 2.08 -3.65
CA GLY A 48 -1.65 1.43 -3.78
C GLY A 48 -0.81 1.57 -2.50
N PRO A 49 0.17 0.68 -2.27
CA PRO A 49 1.06 0.78 -1.13
C PRO A 49 1.77 2.15 -1.13
N THR A 50 1.56 2.93 -0.08
CA THR A 50 2.24 4.22 0.10
C THR A 50 3.45 4.03 1.00
N GLU A 51 4.65 4.25 0.45
CA GLU A 51 5.92 4.13 1.20
C GLU A 51 6.39 5.46 1.83
N ASP A 52 5.82 6.60 1.40
CA ASP A 52 6.15 7.94 1.93
C ASP A 52 5.29 8.34 3.14
N VAL A 53 5.22 7.48 4.16
CA VAL A 53 4.45 7.76 5.39
C VAL A 53 5.31 8.54 6.38
N THR A 54 4.85 9.73 6.79
CA THR A 54 5.59 10.54 7.78
C THR A 54 5.56 9.89 9.17
N PRO A 55 6.57 10.12 10.04
CA PRO A 55 6.58 9.58 11.40
C PRO A 55 5.30 9.90 12.20
N ALA A 56 4.77 11.11 12.08
CA ALA A 56 3.52 11.50 12.75
C ALA A 56 2.30 10.70 12.24
N GLN A 57 2.27 10.33 10.96
CA GLN A 57 1.22 9.45 10.43
C GLN A 57 1.41 8.01 10.91
N ILE A 58 2.65 7.52 10.98
CA ILE A 58 2.96 6.19 11.54
C ILE A 58 2.45 6.10 12.98
N GLU A 59 2.82 7.04 13.84
CA GLU A 59 2.38 7.08 15.24
C GLU A 59 0.84 7.13 15.36
N SER A 60 0.20 7.93 14.50
CA SER A 60 -1.26 8.07 14.49
C SER A 60 -1.98 6.80 14.02
N ILE A 61 -1.51 6.14 12.96
CA ILE A 61 -2.19 5.00 12.32
C ILE A 61 -1.84 3.71 13.07
N ALA A 62 -0.55 3.48 13.33
CA ALA A 62 -0.09 2.29 14.03
C ALA A 62 -0.37 2.34 15.55
N ARG A 63 -0.85 3.47 16.09
CA ARG A 63 -1.17 3.64 17.53
C ARG A 63 0.03 3.31 18.42
N ILE A 64 1.20 3.83 18.05
CA ILE A 64 2.46 3.71 18.79
C ILE A 64 3.10 5.09 18.95
N THR A 65 4.02 5.23 19.90
CA THR A 65 4.94 6.37 19.94
C THR A 65 6.32 5.88 19.53
N LEU A 66 6.94 6.51 18.53
CA LEU A 66 8.27 6.12 18.08
C LEU A 66 9.30 6.55 19.15
N PRO A 67 10.24 5.67 19.51
CA PRO A 67 11.28 6.05 20.46
C PRO A 67 12.22 7.12 19.88
N PRO A 68 12.86 7.97 20.69
CA PRO A 68 13.79 8.99 20.21
C PRO A 68 14.97 8.46 19.40
N SER A 69 15.42 7.23 19.67
CA SER A 69 16.49 6.59 18.92
C SER A 69 16.01 5.88 17.64
N ALA A 70 14.73 5.99 17.28
CA ALA A 70 14.18 5.29 16.12
C ALA A 70 14.95 5.65 14.85
N ASP A 71 15.53 4.64 14.21
CA ASP A 71 16.23 4.75 12.94
C ASP A 71 15.79 3.64 11.98
N ASP A 72 16.30 3.71 10.74
CA ASP A 72 15.96 2.78 9.65
C ASP A 72 14.45 2.47 9.57
N LEU A 73 13.65 3.55 9.69
CA LEU A 73 12.21 3.55 9.76
C LEU A 73 11.61 3.40 8.36
N HIS A 74 10.87 2.32 8.17
CA HIS A 74 10.07 2.04 6.97
C HIS A 74 8.63 1.82 7.40
N ALA A 75 7.70 2.26 6.56
CA ALA A 75 6.31 1.93 6.73
C ALA A 75 5.64 1.75 5.38
N GLN A 76 4.67 0.84 5.31
CA GLN A 76 3.81 0.67 4.17
C GLN A 76 2.36 0.58 4.65
N LEU A 77 1.56 1.53 4.17
CA LEU A 77 0.12 1.51 4.35
C LEU A 77 -0.53 0.71 3.21
N GLN A 78 -1.44 -0.19 3.56
CA GLN A 78 -2.24 -0.99 2.64
C GLN A 78 -3.72 -0.89 3.04
N GLY A 79 -4.60 -1.09 2.07
CA GLY A 79 -6.04 -1.20 2.28
C GLY A 79 -6.84 0.05 1.94
N PHE A 80 -8.10 -0.17 1.58
CA PHE A 80 -9.04 0.87 1.14
C PHE A 80 -10.13 1.15 2.17
N GLN A 81 -10.75 0.09 2.72
CA GLN A 81 -11.73 0.18 3.81
C GLN A 81 -11.09 -0.10 5.17
N ASP A 82 -10.31 -1.18 5.24
CA ASP A 82 -9.53 -1.54 6.42
C ASP A 82 -8.14 -0.88 6.30
N ASN A 83 -7.70 -0.19 7.36
CA ASN A 83 -6.36 0.41 7.38
C ASN A 83 -5.37 -0.61 7.93
N LEU A 84 -4.49 -1.14 7.06
CA LEU A 84 -3.40 -2.02 7.45
C LEU A 84 -2.08 -1.28 7.30
N ILE A 85 -1.32 -1.12 8.38
CA ILE A 85 0.02 -0.54 8.32
C ILE A 85 1.06 -1.54 8.81
N HIS A 86 2.10 -1.71 7.99
CA HIS A 86 3.33 -2.39 8.35
C HIS A 86 4.38 -1.33 8.69
N VAL A 87 5.06 -1.47 9.81
CA VAL A 87 6.10 -0.55 10.26
C VAL A 87 7.31 -1.35 10.73
N ARG A 88 8.50 -0.95 10.29
CA ARG A 88 9.75 -1.51 10.75
C ARG A 88 10.72 -0.40 11.11
N PHE A 89 11.35 -0.49 12.26
CA PHE A 89 12.40 0.44 12.67
C PHE A 89 13.37 -0.26 13.61
N THR A 90 14.50 0.37 13.86
CA THR A 90 15.46 -0.04 14.88
C THR A 90 15.45 0.95 16.05
N MET A 91 15.75 0.47 17.26
CA MET A 91 15.79 1.29 18.48
C MET A 91 16.80 0.75 19.50
N ASN A 92 17.21 1.57 20.46
CA ASN A 92 18.04 1.10 21.56
C ASN A 92 17.27 0.15 22.48
N ALA A 93 17.98 -0.85 23.01
CA ALA A 93 17.37 -1.87 23.87
C ALA A 93 16.76 -1.32 25.17
N ASP A 94 17.28 -0.23 25.71
CA ASP A 94 16.80 0.40 26.96
C ASP A 94 15.49 1.19 26.78
N GLU A 95 15.12 1.52 25.55
CA GLU A 95 13.87 2.22 25.23
C GLU A 95 12.67 1.27 25.06
N LEU A 96 12.91 -0.05 24.97
CA LEU A 96 11.87 -1.07 24.78
C LEU A 96 10.71 -0.96 25.79
N PRO A 97 10.95 -0.83 27.12
CA PRO A 97 9.85 -0.72 28.08
C PRO A 97 8.96 0.51 27.84
N GLN A 98 9.55 1.64 27.45
CA GLN A 98 8.80 2.86 27.15
C GLN A 98 7.99 2.72 25.85
N PHE A 99 8.59 2.12 24.82
CA PHE A 99 7.90 1.81 23.57
C PHE A 99 6.67 0.92 23.81
N LEU A 100 6.84 -0.20 24.51
CA LEU A 100 5.75 -1.14 24.81
C LEU A 100 4.63 -0.48 25.61
N ALA A 101 4.97 0.36 26.61
CA ALA A 101 3.99 1.10 27.40
C ALA A 101 3.17 2.12 26.58
N SER A 102 3.69 2.59 25.44
CA SER A 102 3.00 3.49 24.52
C SER A 102 2.15 2.77 23.46
N SER A 103 2.34 1.46 23.33
CA SER A 103 1.63 0.60 22.38
C SER A 103 0.42 -0.08 23.04
N ARG A 104 -0.34 -0.87 22.27
CA ARG A 104 -1.38 -1.76 22.82
C ARG A 104 -0.79 -3.05 23.43
N CYS A 105 0.52 -3.24 23.30
CA CYS A 105 1.25 -4.42 23.70
C CYS A 105 2.20 -4.12 24.87
N PRO A 106 1.69 -4.04 26.12
CA PRO A 106 2.51 -3.64 27.27
C PRO A 106 3.53 -4.70 27.71
N SER A 107 3.40 -5.94 27.22
CA SER A 107 4.30 -7.05 27.53
C SER A 107 4.50 -7.93 26.31
N LEU A 108 5.72 -8.40 26.11
CA LEU A 108 6.06 -9.39 25.11
C LEU A 108 6.11 -10.79 25.72
N THR A 109 5.95 -11.79 24.86
CA THR A 109 6.12 -13.20 25.20
C THR A 109 7.09 -13.85 24.23
N PRO A 110 8.02 -14.70 24.71
CA PRO A 110 8.87 -15.50 23.83
C PRO A 110 8.02 -16.35 22.89
N ALA A 111 8.37 -16.35 21.62
CA ALA A 111 7.68 -17.11 20.58
C ALA A 111 8.68 -17.93 19.76
N THR A 112 8.20 -19.05 19.20
CA THR A 112 8.99 -19.90 18.29
C THR A 112 8.63 -19.68 16.84
N ASP A 113 7.45 -19.12 16.57
CA ASP A 113 6.90 -18.91 15.24
C ASP A 113 6.72 -17.41 14.97
N ILE A 114 7.01 -16.99 13.74
CA ILE A 114 6.91 -15.59 13.32
C ILE A 114 5.44 -15.25 13.12
N PRO A 115 4.90 -14.19 13.75
CA PRO A 115 3.46 -13.96 13.80
C PRO A 115 2.88 -13.41 12.48
N PHE A 116 3.73 -13.11 11.48
CA PHE A 116 3.35 -12.48 10.22
C PHE A 116 3.21 -13.46 9.04
N GLN A 117 3.38 -14.77 9.27
CA GLN A 117 3.37 -15.77 8.18
C GLN A 117 2.00 -15.93 7.51
N GLU A 118 0.90 -15.63 8.21
CA GLU A 118 -0.46 -15.77 7.69
C GLU A 118 -1.05 -14.44 7.17
N SER A 119 -0.36 -13.32 7.39
CA SER A 119 -0.80 -11.99 6.96
C SER A 119 -0.34 -11.64 5.54
N ILE A 120 -0.97 -10.63 4.94
CA ILE A 120 -0.51 -10.02 3.69
C ILE A 120 0.85 -9.35 3.96
N THR A 121 1.93 -10.10 3.76
CA THR A 121 3.29 -9.59 3.92
C THR A 121 3.55 -8.51 2.87
N PRO A 122 4.14 -7.36 3.24
CA PRO A 122 4.53 -6.35 2.27
C PRO A 122 5.57 -6.95 1.31
N ASP A 123 5.37 -6.82 0.00
CA ASP A 123 6.33 -7.26 -1.03
C ASP A 123 7.50 -6.27 -1.11
N THR A 124 8.31 -6.24 -0.06
CA THR A 124 9.36 -5.25 0.13
C THR A 124 10.62 -5.89 0.69
N THR A 125 11.78 -5.37 0.31
CA THR A 125 13.08 -5.91 0.74
C THR A 125 13.44 -5.54 2.17
N TRP A 126 12.76 -4.57 2.77
CA TRP A 126 13.01 -4.13 4.14
C TRP A 126 12.26 -4.97 5.18
N TRP A 127 11.22 -5.71 4.80
CA TRP A 127 10.44 -6.54 5.71
C TRP A 127 10.95 -7.98 5.78
N THR A 128 11.86 -8.24 6.73
CA THR A 128 12.53 -9.54 6.86
C THR A 128 12.47 -10.11 8.28
N PRO A 129 11.29 -10.29 8.88
CA PRO A 129 11.17 -10.84 10.24
C PRO A 129 11.77 -12.24 10.39
N GLU A 130 11.90 -13.00 9.30
CA GLU A 130 12.49 -14.35 9.27
C GLU A 130 14.00 -14.42 9.51
N THR A 131 14.69 -13.27 9.50
CA THR A 131 16.12 -13.24 9.82
C THR A 131 16.39 -13.23 11.32
N ALA A 132 15.36 -13.00 12.15
CA ALA A 132 15.48 -12.95 13.60
C ALA A 132 15.84 -14.33 14.20
N GLN A 133 16.89 -14.39 15.00
CA GLN A 133 17.32 -15.62 15.69
C GLN A 133 16.73 -15.73 17.09
N THR A 134 16.46 -14.58 17.73
CA THR A 134 15.85 -14.50 19.05
C THR A 134 14.87 -13.35 19.04
N PHE A 135 13.60 -13.64 19.34
CA PHE A 135 12.56 -12.63 19.30
C PHE A 135 11.47 -12.89 20.34
N GLU A 136 10.77 -11.83 20.69
CA GLU A 136 9.56 -11.87 21.49
C GLU A 136 8.43 -11.17 20.73
N THR A 137 7.19 -11.58 21.02
CA THR A 137 6.01 -11.08 20.30
C THR A 137 4.90 -10.69 21.26
N CYS A 138 4.03 -9.81 20.79
CA CYS A 138 2.73 -9.55 21.37
C CYS A 138 1.70 -9.41 20.26
N ASN A 139 0.48 -9.85 20.55
CA ASN A 139 -0.69 -9.66 19.71
C ASN A 139 -1.84 -9.23 20.63
N ASP A 140 -2.48 -8.11 20.30
CA ASP A 140 -3.65 -7.61 21.01
C ASP A 140 -4.72 -7.15 20.01
N PHE A 141 -6.00 -7.29 20.39
CA PHE A 141 -7.13 -6.84 19.59
C PHE A 141 -8.17 -6.18 20.49
N VAL A 142 -8.29 -4.85 20.39
CA VAL A 142 -9.16 -4.05 21.24
C VAL A 142 -9.80 -2.92 20.43
N ASP A 143 -11.10 -2.73 20.61
CA ASP A 143 -11.90 -1.69 19.95
C ASP A 143 -11.83 -1.71 18.41
N GLY A 144 -11.78 -2.90 17.80
CA GLY A 144 -11.70 -3.04 16.34
C GLY A 144 -10.31 -2.83 15.76
N ILE A 145 -9.28 -2.67 16.61
CA ILE A 145 -7.90 -2.48 16.20
C ILE A 145 -7.08 -3.69 16.66
N GLY A 146 -6.58 -4.45 15.70
CA GLY A 146 -5.57 -5.49 15.92
C GLY A 146 -4.17 -4.90 15.82
N GLN A 147 -3.30 -5.23 16.76
CA GLN A 147 -1.89 -4.86 16.74
C GLN A 147 -1.02 -6.07 17.08
N THR A 148 -0.09 -6.37 16.19
CA THR A 148 0.95 -7.39 16.38
C THR A 148 2.30 -6.69 16.41
N ILE A 149 3.07 -6.91 17.46
CA ILE A 149 4.45 -6.44 17.61
C ILE A 149 5.36 -7.64 17.71
N MET A 150 6.45 -7.63 16.95
CA MET A 150 7.58 -8.54 17.10
C MET A 150 8.84 -7.71 17.31
N VAL A 151 9.64 -8.09 18.29
CA VAL A 151 10.93 -7.47 18.59
C VAL A 151 12.02 -8.50 18.37
N ASP A 152 12.85 -8.28 17.36
CA ASP A 152 14.08 -9.02 17.15
C ASP A 152 15.15 -8.52 18.12
N MET A 153 15.60 -9.43 18.98
CA MET A 153 16.56 -9.21 20.06
C MET A 153 17.88 -9.93 19.78
N THR A 154 18.14 -10.31 18.52
CA THR A 154 19.40 -10.96 18.10
C THR A 154 20.61 -10.08 18.43
N GLU A 155 20.48 -8.76 18.31
CA GLU A 155 21.48 -7.79 18.74
C GLU A 155 21.17 -7.25 20.15
N SER A 156 22.15 -7.32 21.07
CA SER A 156 21.90 -7.00 22.48
C SER A 156 21.77 -5.51 22.84
N GLN A 157 22.13 -4.61 21.92
CA GLN A 157 22.13 -3.16 22.14
C GLN A 157 21.12 -2.42 21.27
N SER A 158 20.75 -3.01 20.13
CA SER A 158 19.80 -2.46 19.16
C SER A 158 18.77 -3.53 18.86
N TYR A 159 17.49 -3.19 18.94
CA TYR A 159 16.41 -4.08 18.60
C TYR A 159 15.74 -3.62 17.32
N GLN A 160 15.42 -4.59 16.46
CA GLN A 160 14.60 -4.34 15.29
C GLN A 160 13.15 -4.67 15.63
N VAL A 161 12.27 -3.69 15.43
CA VAL A 161 10.86 -3.78 15.80
C VAL A 161 10.03 -3.85 14.54
N TYR A 162 9.13 -4.83 14.49
CA TYR A 162 8.13 -5.01 13.45
C TYR A 162 6.76 -4.79 14.07
N VAL A 163 5.99 -3.87 13.51
CA VAL A 163 4.62 -3.57 13.95
C VAL A 163 3.68 -3.76 12.78
N VAL A 164 2.61 -4.51 13.01
CA VAL A 164 1.47 -4.61 12.09
C VAL A 164 0.24 -4.14 12.84
N THR A 165 -0.44 -3.13 12.32
CA THR A 165 -1.71 -2.65 12.89
C THR A 165 -2.79 -2.73 11.82
N MET A 166 -3.92 -3.32 12.17
CA MET A 166 -5.10 -3.45 11.32
C MET A 166 -6.31 -2.85 12.04
N GLU A 167 -6.99 -1.91 11.39
CA GLU A 167 -8.24 -1.31 11.85
C GLU A 167 -9.38 -1.80 10.96
N THR A 168 -10.38 -2.47 11.57
CA THR A 168 -11.57 -3.06 10.91
C THR A 168 -12.85 -2.34 11.28
#